data_AF-A0A3B1D5D0-F1
#
_entry.id   AF-A0A3B1D5D0-F1
#
_cell.length_a   1.000
_cell.length_b   1.000
_cell.length_c   1.000
_cell.angle_alpha   90.00
_cell.angle_beta   90.00
_cell.angle_gamma   90.00
#
_symmetry.space_group_name_H-M   'P 1'
#
loop_
_entity.id
_entity.type
_entity.pdbx_description
1 polymer ?
#
loop_
_entity_poly.entity_id
_entity_poly.type
_entity_poly.pdbx_seq_one_letter_code
_entity_poly.pdbx_strand_id
1 'polypeptide(L)' 'MEMCPICINEAAKKEFTGIVDGIVYYFCCKECENNFLAEPRRYVNCCAHSDKKNSHHKKGK' A
#
# COMPACT_ATOMS: atom_id res chain seq x y z
N MET A 1 17.62 -4.46 -2.21
CA MET A 1 16.54 -5.07 -1.43
C MET A 1 15.27 -4.32 -1.80
N GLU A 2 14.27 -4.98 -2.38
CA GLU A 2 13.00 -4.33 -2.67
C GLU A 2 12.17 -4.29 -1.38
N MET A 3 11.64 -3.12 -1.03
CA MET A 3 10.90 -2.90 0.22
C MET A 3 9.42 -3.17 -0.01
N CYS A 4 8.74 -3.79 0.96
CA CYS A 4 7.29 -3.95 0.90
C CYS A 4 6.60 -2.57 0.94
N PRO A 5 5.76 -2.20 -0.05
CA PRO A 5 5.14 -0.88 -0.11
C PRO A 5 4.07 -0.65 0.96
N ILE A 6 3.59 -1.71 1.62
CA ILE A 6 2.60 -1.61 2.70
C ILE A 6 3.26 -1.29 4.04
N CYS A 7 4.31 -2.01 4.42
CA CYS A 7 4.89 -1.93 5.76
C CYS A 7 6.29 -1.31 5.81
N ILE A 8 7.02 -1.19 4.68
CA ILE A 8 8.36 -0.57 4.49
C ILE A 8 9.47 -1.09 5.44
N ASN A 9 9.14 -1.94 6.40
CA ASN A 9 10.04 -2.45 7.43
C ASN A 9 10.67 -3.80 7.06
N GLU A 10 10.11 -4.47 6.05
CA GLU A 10 10.54 -5.81 5.64
C GLU A 10 10.88 -5.86 4.16
N ALA A 11 11.86 -6.70 3.84
CA ALA A 11 12.19 -7.03 2.47
C ALA A 11 11.02 -7.77 1.81
N ALA A 12 10.65 -7.31 0.63
CA ALA A 12 9.67 -7.97 -0.18
C ALA A 12 10.18 -9.33 -0.66
N LYS A 13 9.27 -10.30 -0.77
CA LYS A 13 9.54 -11.66 -1.25
C LYS A 13 8.94 -11.80 -2.64
N LYS A 14 9.68 -12.42 -3.55
CA LYS A 14 9.22 -12.71 -4.92
C LYS A 14 8.04 -13.70 -4.99
N GLU A 15 7.72 -14.34 -3.87
CA GLU A 15 6.56 -15.24 -3.75
C GLU A 15 5.23 -14.47 -3.70
N PHE A 16 5.22 -13.25 -3.14
CA PHE A 16 4.03 -12.43 -3.00
C PHE A 16 4.15 -11.21 -3.92
N THR A 17 3.36 -11.19 -4.99
CA THR A 17 3.47 -10.17 -6.04
C THR A 17 2.10 -9.70 -6.50
N GLY A 18 1.99 -8.43 -6.85
CA GLY A 18 0.75 -7.83 -7.31
C GLY A 18 1.01 -6.91 -8.48
N ILE A 19 0.15 -6.96 -9.49
CA ILE A 19 0.25 -6.10 -10.69
C ILE A 19 -0.89 -5.09 -10.66
N VAL A 20 -0.55 -3.80 -10.68
CA VAL A 20 -1.51 -2.70 -10.69
C VAL A 20 -1.07 -1.70 -11.75
N ASP A 21 -1.97 -1.39 -12.69
CA ASP A 21 -1.70 -0.46 -13.80
C ASP A 21 -0.44 -0.83 -14.61
N GLY A 22 -0.12 -2.13 -14.72
CA GLY A 22 1.07 -2.64 -15.42
C GLY A 22 2.37 -2.56 -14.61
N ILE A 23 2.31 -2.12 -13.35
CA ILE A 23 3.45 -2.05 -12.44
C ILE A 23 3.42 -3.27 -11.52
N VAL A 24 4.56 -3.97 -11.42
CA VAL A 24 4.74 -5.13 -10.53
C VAL A 24 5.21 -4.65 -9.15
N TYR A 25 4.50 -5.06 -8.11
CA TYR A 25 4.83 -4.81 -6.71
C TYR A 25 5.13 -6.11 -6.00
N TYR A 26 6.08 -6.08 -5.07
CA TYR A 26 6.49 -7.22 -4.25
C TYR A 26 6.13 -6.98 -2.79
N PHE A 27 5.71 -8.04 -2.08
CA PHE A 27 5.28 -7.95 -0.66
C PHE A 27 6.07 -8.88 0.24
N CYS A 28 6.21 -8.54 1.53
CA CYS A 28 6.91 -9.40 2.49
C CYS A 28 6.10 -10.65 2.89
N CYS A 29 4.77 -10.59 2.78
CA CYS A 29 3.84 -11.63 3.19
C CYS A 29 2.52 -11.58 2.40
N LYS A 30 1.76 -12.69 2.44
CA LYS A 30 0.44 -12.82 1.82
C LYS A 30 -0.58 -11.83 2.36
N GLU A 31 -0.46 -11.42 3.63
CA GLU A 31 -1.35 -10.44 4.22
C GLU A 31 -1.16 -9.05 3.58
N CYS A 32 0.08 -8.62 3.37
CA CYS A 32 0.37 -7.37 2.65
C CYS A 32 -0.13 -7.43 1.20
N GLU A 33 0.03 -8.56 0.51
CA GLU A 33 -0.55 -8.75 -0.82
C GLU A 33 -2.08 -8.59 -0.78
N ASN A 34 -2.78 -9.25 0.14
CA ASN A 34 -4.23 -9.20 0.21
C ASN A 34 -4.75 -7.79 0.55
N ASN A 35 -4.13 -7.10 1.52
CA ASN A 35 -4.47 -5.71 1.84
C ASN A 35 -4.21 -4.77 0.65
N PHE A 36 -3.12 -4.99 -0.09
CA PHE A 36 -2.80 -4.23 -1.28
C PHE A 36 -3.80 -4.51 -2.41
N LEU A 37 -4.18 -5.76 -2.66
CA LEU A 37 -5.15 -6.12 -3.70
C LEU A 37 -6.58 -5.67 -3.34
N ALA A 38 -6.92 -5.60 -2.05
CA ALA A 38 -8.19 -5.07 -1.59
C ALA A 38 -8.32 -3.57 -1.89
N GLU A 39 -7.26 -2.78 -1.64
CA GLU A 39 -7.28 -1.33 -1.86
C GLU A 39 -5.98 -0.78 -2.50
N PRO A 40 -5.63 -1.19 -3.74
CA PRO A 40 -4.32 -0.89 -4.32
C PRO A 40 -4.10 0.61 -4.53
N ARG A 41 -5.18 1.32 -4.93
CA ARG A 41 -5.19 2.78 -5.11
C ARG A 41 -4.70 3.56 -3.88
N ARG A 42 -4.84 3.01 -2.67
CA ARG A 42 -4.36 3.68 -1.45
C ARG A 42 -2.84 3.67 -1.33
N TYR A 43 -2.20 2.65 -1.90
CA TYR A 43 -0.77 2.41 -1.78
C TYR A 43 0.01 2.88 -3.01
N VAL A 44 -0.56 2.79 -4.23
CA VAL A 44 0.11 3.24 -5.46
C VAL A 44 0.06 4.75 -5.70
N ASN A 45 -0.68 5.51 -4.89
CA ASN A 45 -0.89 6.95 -5.07
C ASN A 45 0.25 7.83 -4.51
N CYS A 46 1.51 7.53 -4.86
CA CYS A 46 2.66 8.37 -4.48
C CYS A 46 3.00 9.47 -5.51
N CYS A 47 2.05 9.82 -6.39
CA CYS A 47 2.13 11.04 -7.21
C CYS A 47 0.97 12.02 -6.96
N ALA A 48 -0.02 11.68 -6.13
CA ALA A 48 -1.03 12.64 -5.66
C ALA A 48 -0.90 12.92 -4.16
N HIS A 49 0.34 13.23 -3.72
CA HIS A 49 0.50 14.09 -2.55
C HIS A 49 0.14 15.52 -2.95
N SER A 50 -1.14 15.77 -3.14
CA SER A 50 -1.72 17.10 -3.09
C SER A 50 -2.96 16.97 -2.23
N ASP A 51 -2.73 17.20 -0.94
CA ASP A 51 -3.74 17.71 -0.03
C ASP A 51 -5.02 16.86 0.12
N LYS A 52 -5.02 15.99 1.14
CA LYS A 52 -6.18 15.74 2.01
C LYS A 52 -5.76 14.98 3.25
N LYS A 53 -4.98 15.66 4.09
CA LYS A 53 -5.08 15.46 5.53
C LYS A 53 -6.40 16.09 5.97
N ASN A 54 -7.50 15.36 5.79
CA ASN A 54 -8.68 15.59 6.60
C ASN A 54 -8.61 14.65 7.81
N SER A 55 -7.79 15.06 8.78
CA SER A 55 -8.17 14.86 10.17
C SER A 55 -9.57 15.44 10.33
N HIS A 56 -10.56 14.63 10.70
CA HIS A 56 -11.41 14.97 11.83
C HIS A 56 -12.27 13.78 12.23
N HIS A 57 -11.78 13.08 13.26
CA HIS A 57 -12.63 12.57 14.34
C HIS A 57 -13.71 13.61 14.66
N LYS A 58 -14.97 13.31 14.34
CA LYS A 58 -16.10 14.19 14.62
C LYS A 58 -16.62 13.87 16.03
N LYS A 59 -16.48 14.87 16.91
CA LYS A 59 -17.02 14.92 18.28
C LYS A 59 -18.53 14.66 18.34
N GLY A 60 -18.96 14.02 19.41
CA GLY A 60 -20.09 14.45 20.25
C GLY A 60 -21.49 13.96 19.88
N LYS A 61 -22.11 13.24 20.80
CA LYS A 61 -23.17 13.78 21.67
C LYS A 61 -23.07 13.14 23.04
#